data_AF-A0A9P3BVW2-F1
#
_entry.id   AF-A0A9P3BVW2-F1
#
_cell.length_a   1.000
_cell.length_b   1.000
_cell.length_c   1.000
_cell.angle_alpha   90.00
_cell.angle_beta   90.00
_cell.angle_gamma   90.00
#
_symmetry.space_group_name_H-M   'P 1'
#
loop_
_entity.id
_entity.type
_entity.pdbx_description
1 polymer ?
#
loop_
_entity_poly.entity_id
_entity_poly.type
_entity_poly.pdbx_seq_one_letter_code
_entity_poly.pdbx_strand_id
1 'polypeptide(L)'
;MPHENRIARNRLNFLWKQLVDEKRLSTWDNVVSDIGLAEYDITRQGYDFENLDDESSNLGQTPPILFVPLPLAELRAHPIAPECLEHMKYSEYDPDDSTWSTPRHCAHNTATYLDHCMSGFRPSLAEKNTCTDFICSEFMERENLEPLCPPNPFWFGWGLDGPEWQTISATSPGQVDGQDVYANLTLQTVHSFYGVEGAMHYHELVVIISAMRNRARQFKVDDMDMDDDDEMRELEDTITEKEWDEYDRVFPKEARFPVLMTSYFGPQHGRVFYACMDGQQLIIRQSKIYSFERFESAPIELFTRLLLSRPLADPLLSLP
;
A
#
# COMPACT_ATOMS: atom_id res chain seq x y z
N MET A 1 7.86 -2.42 -24.82
CA MET A 1 6.62 -2.38 -24.01
C MET A 1 5.88 -3.72 -23.89
N PRO A 2 5.33 -4.40 -24.93
CA PRO A 2 4.53 -5.63 -24.70
C PRO A 2 5.33 -6.79 -24.08
N HIS A 3 6.65 -6.83 -24.35
CA HIS A 3 7.53 -7.86 -23.83
C HIS A 3 7.88 -7.68 -22.33
N GLU A 4 8.21 -6.46 -21.90
CA GLU A 4 8.63 -6.14 -20.53
C GLU A 4 7.50 -6.32 -19.52
N ASN A 5 6.31 -5.87 -19.89
CA ASN A 5 5.09 -6.07 -19.13
C ASN A 5 4.79 -7.56 -18.86
N ARG A 6 4.89 -8.40 -19.90
CA ARG A 6 4.72 -9.85 -19.76
C ARG A 6 5.79 -10.46 -18.87
N ILE A 7 7.03 -9.97 -18.97
CA ILE A 7 8.14 -10.40 -18.11
C ILE A 7 7.83 -10.08 -16.64
N ALA A 8 7.48 -8.84 -16.32
CA ALA A 8 7.17 -8.41 -14.95
C ALA A 8 6.02 -9.21 -14.35
N ARG A 9 4.95 -9.47 -15.13
CA ARG A 9 3.80 -10.29 -14.72
C ARG A 9 4.17 -11.73 -14.42
N ASN A 10 4.87 -12.38 -15.34
CA ASN A 10 5.34 -13.75 -15.14
C ASN A 10 6.26 -13.83 -13.93
N ARG A 11 7.08 -12.80 -13.72
CA ARG A 11 7.95 -12.72 -12.56
C ARG A 11 7.17 -12.59 -11.26
N LEU A 12 6.18 -11.69 -11.19
CA LEU A 12 5.33 -11.55 -10.00
C LEU A 12 4.56 -12.84 -9.68
N ASN A 13 4.05 -13.55 -10.69
CA ASN A 13 3.43 -14.86 -10.51
C ASN A 13 4.42 -15.88 -9.95
N PHE A 14 5.63 -15.94 -10.50
CA PHE A 14 6.70 -16.80 -9.97
C PHE A 14 7.04 -16.47 -8.52
N LEU A 15 7.28 -15.19 -8.20
CA LEU A 15 7.60 -14.74 -6.85
C LEU A 15 6.49 -15.09 -5.86
N TRP A 16 5.23 -14.81 -6.22
CA TRP A 16 4.09 -15.15 -5.37
C TRP A 16 3.98 -16.66 -5.13
N LYS A 17 4.14 -17.48 -6.17
CA LYS A 17 4.11 -18.94 -6.02
C LYS A 17 5.22 -19.44 -5.09
N GLN A 18 6.45 -18.95 -5.28
CA GLN A 18 7.58 -19.42 -4.47
C GLN A 18 7.55 -18.89 -3.04
N LEU A 19 7.15 -17.63 -2.87
CA LEU A 19 7.35 -16.89 -1.61
C LEU A 19 6.08 -16.74 -0.80
N VAL A 20 4.88 -16.85 -1.38
CA VAL A 20 3.61 -16.75 -0.67
C VAL A 20 2.95 -18.14 -0.54
N ASP A 21 2.83 -18.87 -1.65
CA ASP A 21 2.19 -20.20 -1.66
C ASP A 21 3.12 -21.27 -1.06
N GLU A 22 4.34 -21.41 -1.60
CA GLU A 22 5.33 -22.40 -1.12
C GLU A 22 6.11 -21.93 0.13
N LYS A 23 5.95 -20.66 0.54
CA LYS A 23 6.54 -20.06 1.75
C LYS A 23 8.05 -20.24 1.90
N ARG A 24 8.81 -20.25 0.80
CA ARG A 24 10.22 -20.66 0.79
C ARG A 24 11.19 -19.79 1.60
N LEU A 25 10.81 -18.55 1.92
CA LEU A 25 11.59 -17.64 2.76
C LEU A 25 11.01 -17.48 4.18
N SER A 26 9.99 -18.26 4.54
CA SER A 26 9.45 -18.25 5.89
C SER A 26 10.44 -18.91 6.84
N THR A 27 10.96 -18.14 7.78
CA THR A 27 11.86 -18.60 8.84
C THR A 27 11.15 -18.60 10.19
N TRP A 28 11.75 -19.23 11.19
CA TRP A 28 11.19 -19.27 12.55
C TRP A 28 11.21 -17.91 13.25
N ASP A 29 12.19 -17.06 12.93
CA ASP A 29 12.32 -15.69 13.43
C ASP A 29 11.55 -14.68 12.58
N ASN A 30 10.90 -15.17 11.51
CA ASN A 30 10.06 -14.39 10.60
C ASN A 30 10.80 -13.22 9.90
N VAL A 31 12.13 -13.20 9.93
CA VAL A 31 12.98 -12.18 9.29
C VAL A 31 13.57 -12.73 7.99
N VAL A 32 13.42 -11.98 6.91
CA VAL A 32 13.98 -12.34 5.60
C VAL A 32 15.38 -11.78 5.46
N SER A 33 16.34 -12.65 5.14
CA SER A 33 17.72 -12.24 4.87
C SER A 33 17.89 -11.68 3.46
N ASP A 34 18.79 -10.72 3.29
CA ASP A 34 19.10 -10.16 1.96
C ASP A 34 19.71 -11.19 1.00
N ILE A 35 20.40 -12.21 1.55
CA ILE A 35 20.89 -13.35 0.75
C ILE A 35 19.71 -14.14 0.19
N GLY A 36 18.71 -14.45 1.04
CA GLY A 36 17.49 -15.12 0.62
C GLY A 36 16.69 -14.30 -0.40
N LEU A 37 16.61 -12.97 -0.24
CA LEU A 37 15.99 -12.09 -1.23
C LEU A 37 16.72 -12.12 -2.58
N ALA A 38 18.06 -12.09 -2.56
CA ALA A 38 18.88 -12.10 -3.77
C ALA A 38 18.73 -13.39 -4.59
N GLU A 39 18.46 -14.54 -3.95
CA GLU A 39 18.16 -15.81 -4.66
C GLU A 39 16.91 -15.72 -5.55
N TYR A 40 16.01 -14.77 -5.27
CA TYR A 40 14.79 -14.50 -6.03
C TYR A 40 14.86 -13.16 -6.76
N ASP A 41 16.06 -12.64 -7.09
CA ASP A 41 16.26 -11.33 -7.73
C ASP A 41 15.45 -10.21 -7.07
N ILE A 42 15.34 -10.24 -5.74
CA ILE A 42 14.76 -9.18 -4.94
C ILE A 42 15.91 -8.39 -4.33
N THR A 43 15.90 -7.08 -4.52
CA THR A 43 16.88 -6.18 -3.89
C THR A 43 16.17 -5.25 -2.94
N ARG A 44 16.57 -5.35 -1.67
CA ARG A 44 16.10 -4.47 -0.61
C ARG A 44 17.19 -3.46 -0.28
N GLN A 45 16.80 -2.19 -0.18
CA GLN A 45 17.73 -1.10 0.16
C GLN A 45 17.10 -0.14 1.15
N GLY A 46 17.93 0.41 2.04
CA GLY A 46 17.54 1.52 2.91
C GLY A 46 17.21 2.77 2.08
N TYR A 47 16.19 3.51 2.49
CA TYR A 47 15.74 4.70 1.78
C TYR A 47 15.14 5.74 2.71
N ASP A 48 15.44 7.01 2.45
CA ASP A 48 14.88 8.14 3.17
C ASP A 48 13.62 8.66 2.47
N PHE A 49 12.47 8.48 3.13
CA PHE A 49 11.17 8.92 2.63
C PHE A 49 10.79 10.34 3.10
N GLU A 50 11.65 11.01 3.88
CA GLU A 50 11.35 12.34 4.43
C GLU A 50 11.49 13.47 3.39
N ASN A 51 12.22 13.21 2.28
CA ASN A 51 12.59 14.21 1.28
C ASN A 51 12.12 13.82 -0.14
N LEU A 52 10.80 13.78 -0.34
CA LEU A 52 10.16 13.33 -1.59
C LEU A 52 9.30 14.38 -2.31
N ASP A 53 9.42 15.66 -1.93
CA ASP A 53 8.60 16.75 -2.47
C ASP A 53 8.99 17.17 -3.92
N ASP A 54 10.15 16.72 -4.43
CA ASP A 54 10.63 17.08 -5.76
C ASP A 54 10.33 15.98 -6.80
N GLU A 55 9.36 16.23 -7.68
CA GLU A 55 8.96 15.31 -8.75
C GLU A 55 10.11 14.90 -9.67
N SER A 56 10.95 15.86 -10.05
CA SER A 56 12.03 15.64 -11.00
C SER A 56 13.10 14.70 -10.41
N SER A 57 13.44 14.89 -9.14
CA SER A 57 14.31 14.00 -8.36
C SER A 57 13.68 12.62 -8.21
N ASN A 58 12.38 12.53 -7.91
CA ASN A 58 11.68 11.24 -7.77
C ASN A 58 11.71 10.42 -9.06
N LEU A 59 11.42 11.05 -10.20
CA LEU A 59 11.45 10.43 -11.53
C LEU A 59 12.87 10.15 -12.03
N GLY A 60 13.87 10.90 -11.57
CA GLY A 60 15.27 10.72 -11.94
C GLY A 60 15.99 9.54 -11.25
N GLN A 61 15.34 8.88 -10.29
CA GLN A 61 15.90 7.72 -9.59
C GLN A 61 15.79 6.44 -10.42
N THR A 62 16.60 5.42 -10.07
CA THR A 62 16.59 4.11 -10.71
C THR A 62 16.27 3.00 -9.69
N PRO A 63 15.11 2.33 -9.80
CA PRO A 63 13.92 2.72 -10.58
C PRO A 63 13.28 4.02 -10.06
N PRO A 64 12.41 4.70 -10.83
CA PRO A 64 11.78 5.95 -10.39
C PRO A 64 10.86 5.74 -9.18
N ILE A 65 10.76 6.76 -8.32
CA ILE A 65 9.64 6.89 -7.37
C ILE A 65 8.46 7.47 -8.17
N LEU A 66 7.38 6.71 -8.29
CA LEU A 66 6.22 7.06 -9.11
C LEU A 66 5.11 7.76 -8.31
N PHE A 67 5.46 8.52 -7.28
CA PHE A 67 4.53 9.31 -6.51
C PHE A 67 5.19 10.57 -5.93
N VAL A 68 4.37 11.52 -5.49
CA VAL A 68 4.78 12.63 -4.63
C VAL A 68 3.85 12.70 -3.43
N PRO A 69 4.38 12.79 -2.19
CA PRO A 69 3.55 12.97 -1.01
C PRO A 69 2.75 14.27 -1.09
N LEU A 70 1.59 14.31 -0.43
CA LEU A 70 0.85 15.56 -0.27
C LEU A 70 1.79 16.67 0.28
N PRO A 71 1.83 17.87 -0.32
CA PRO A 71 2.71 18.93 0.16
C PRO A 71 2.45 19.29 1.63
N LEU A 72 3.51 19.42 2.44
CA LEU A 72 3.38 19.69 3.88
C LEU A 72 2.63 21.00 4.17
N ALA A 73 2.89 22.04 3.38
CA ALA A 73 2.21 23.32 3.51
C ALA A 73 0.70 23.18 3.33
N GLU A 74 0.27 22.25 2.50
CA GLU A 74 -1.11 22.01 2.20
C GLU A 74 -1.80 21.20 3.29
N LEU A 75 -1.16 20.13 3.78
CA LEU A 75 -1.66 19.40 4.94
C LEU A 75 -1.86 20.34 6.14
N ARG A 76 -0.89 21.22 6.41
CA ARG A 76 -0.95 22.17 7.55
C ARG A 76 -1.94 23.31 7.36
N ALA A 77 -2.28 23.66 6.12
CA ALA A 77 -3.28 24.69 5.84
C ALA A 77 -4.70 24.25 6.23
N HIS A 78 -4.91 22.95 6.46
CA HIS A 78 -6.22 22.34 6.58
C HIS A 78 -6.31 21.56 7.89
N PRO A 79 -7.14 21.99 8.86
CA PRO A 79 -7.30 21.26 10.10
C PRO A 79 -8.14 19.99 9.91
N ILE A 80 -8.01 19.05 10.86
CA ILE A 80 -8.96 17.94 11.00
C ILE A 80 -10.29 18.53 11.46
N ALA A 81 -11.39 18.06 10.86
CA ALA A 81 -12.73 18.52 11.21
C ALA A 81 -13.04 18.24 12.70
N PRO A 82 -13.64 19.19 13.45
CA PRO A 82 -13.92 19.02 14.88
C PRO A 82 -14.71 17.76 15.22
N GLU A 83 -15.67 17.37 14.38
CA GLU A 83 -16.46 16.15 14.52
C GLU A 83 -15.62 14.88 14.40
N CYS A 84 -14.56 14.89 13.58
CA CYS A 84 -13.62 13.78 13.49
C CYS A 84 -12.72 13.72 14.74
N LEU A 85 -12.35 14.87 15.30
CA LEU A 85 -11.52 14.94 16.51
C LEU A 85 -12.17 14.29 17.73
N GLU A 86 -13.50 14.30 17.85
CA GLU A 86 -14.21 13.63 18.96
C GLU A 86 -14.03 12.10 18.95
N HIS A 87 -13.87 11.53 17.76
CA HIS A 87 -13.67 10.11 17.54
C HIS A 87 -12.18 9.72 17.42
N MET A 88 -11.31 10.69 17.11
CA MET A 88 -9.86 10.50 17.03
C MET A 88 -9.19 10.67 18.40
N LYS A 89 -9.04 9.56 19.12
CA LYS A 89 -8.20 9.53 20.33
C LYS A 89 -6.83 8.94 20.02
N TYR A 90 -5.81 9.79 20.06
CA TYR A 90 -4.44 9.30 20.08
C TYR A 90 -4.14 8.71 21.45
N SER A 91 -4.00 7.40 21.51
CA SER A 91 -3.65 6.70 22.74
C SER A 91 -2.15 6.44 22.75
N GLU A 92 -1.42 7.17 23.58
CA GLU A 92 0.02 6.94 23.74
C GLU A 92 0.31 5.57 24.33
N TYR A 93 1.42 4.97 23.91
CA TYR A 93 1.84 3.68 24.45
C TYR A 93 2.22 3.80 25.92
N ASP A 94 1.57 2.96 26.73
CA ASP A 94 1.88 2.77 28.15
C ASP A 94 2.19 1.28 28.39
N PRO A 95 3.46 0.90 28.64
CA PRO A 95 3.81 -0.50 28.85
C PRO A 95 3.15 -1.13 30.08
N ASP A 96 2.65 -0.32 31.03
CA ASP A 96 1.98 -0.79 32.24
C ASP A 96 0.45 -0.94 32.04
N ASP A 97 -0.12 -0.42 30.95
CA ASP A 97 -1.54 -0.55 30.65
C ASP A 97 -1.84 -1.84 29.86
N SER A 98 -2.63 -2.70 30.48
CA SER A 98 -3.12 -3.96 29.91
C SER A 98 -3.85 -3.84 28.55
N THR A 99 -4.32 -2.65 28.17
CA THR A 99 -4.91 -2.42 26.83
C THR A 99 -3.90 -2.65 25.70
N TRP A 100 -2.61 -2.46 25.97
CA TRP A 100 -1.51 -2.67 25.01
C TRP A 100 -0.95 -4.08 25.01
N SER A 101 -1.74 -5.06 25.47
CA SER A 101 -1.30 -6.43 25.73
C SER A 101 -0.78 -7.20 24.51
N THR A 102 -1.00 -6.73 23.28
CA THR A 102 -0.48 -7.40 22.07
C THR A 102 0.08 -6.41 21.05
N PRO A 103 1.15 -6.79 20.30
CA PRO A 103 1.67 -5.97 19.21
C PRO A 103 0.63 -5.60 18.16
N ARG A 104 -0.34 -6.48 17.89
CA ARG A 104 -1.41 -6.24 16.92
C ARG A 104 -2.35 -5.12 17.34
N HIS A 105 -2.72 -5.06 18.63
CA HIS A 105 -3.56 -3.97 19.15
C HIS A 105 -2.84 -2.62 19.06
N CYS A 106 -1.56 -2.59 19.42
CA CYS A 106 -0.71 -1.44 19.27
C CYS A 106 -0.63 -0.92 17.83
N ALA A 107 -0.38 -1.84 16.88
CA ALA A 107 -0.33 -1.55 15.46
C ALA A 107 -1.67 -0.99 14.94
N HIS A 108 -2.78 -1.61 15.32
CA HIS A 108 -4.13 -1.17 14.98
C HIS A 108 -4.40 0.26 15.45
N ASN A 109 -4.08 0.58 16.71
CA ASN A 109 -4.31 1.93 17.21
C ASN A 109 -3.58 3.00 16.38
N THR A 110 -2.35 2.71 15.97
CA THR A 110 -1.56 3.60 15.11
C THR A 110 -2.18 3.73 13.72
N ALA A 111 -2.48 2.60 13.08
CA ALA A 111 -3.06 2.57 11.73
C ALA A 111 -4.42 3.27 11.68
N THR A 112 -5.32 2.96 12.61
CA THR A 112 -6.65 3.57 12.70
C THR A 112 -6.57 5.07 12.96
N TYR A 113 -5.62 5.53 13.79
CA TYR A 113 -5.42 6.98 13.96
C TYR A 113 -5.04 7.66 12.65
N LEU A 114 -4.11 7.06 11.89
CA LEU A 114 -3.68 7.60 10.60
C LEU A 114 -4.77 7.50 9.52
N ASP A 115 -5.60 6.45 9.54
CA ASP A 115 -6.77 6.30 8.68
C ASP A 115 -7.82 7.40 8.94
N HIS A 116 -8.07 7.73 10.21
CA HIS A 116 -8.88 8.88 10.56
C HIS A 116 -8.23 10.21 10.16
N CYS A 117 -6.90 10.35 10.20
CA CYS A 117 -6.22 11.52 9.63
C CYS A 117 -6.54 11.63 8.15
N MET A 118 -6.38 10.55 7.37
CA MET A 118 -6.65 10.57 5.93
C MET A 118 -8.06 11.02 5.59
N SER A 119 -9.07 10.57 6.35
CA SER A 119 -10.48 10.88 6.13
C SER A 119 -10.93 12.22 6.74
N GLY A 120 -10.30 12.66 7.83
CA GLY A 120 -10.76 13.79 8.64
C GLY A 120 -10.23 15.17 8.25
N PHE A 121 -9.15 15.26 7.47
CA PHE A 121 -8.60 16.55 7.03
C PHE A 121 -9.53 17.23 6.00
N ARG A 122 -9.99 18.45 6.31
CA ARG A 122 -10.92 19.22 5.44
C ARG A 122 -10.29 20.52 4.92
N PRO A 123 -9.98 20.58 3.62
CA PRO A 123 -9.69 21.79 2.88
C PRO A 123 -10.69 22.93 3.05
N SER A 124 -11.99 22.62 3.16
CA SER A 124 -13.05 23.61 3.35
C SER A 124 -13.78 23.44 4.70
N LEU A 125 -13.51 24.33 5.66
CA LEU A 125 -14.36 24.49 6.85
C LEU A 125 -15.64 25.31 6.55
N ALA A 126 -15.82 25.77 5.31
CA ALA A 126 -16.79 26.81 4.99
C ALA A 126 -18.16 26.29 4.56
N GLU A 127 -18.31 25.15 3.87
CA GLU A 127 -19.62 24.78 3.31
C GLU A 127 -19.80 23.27 3.14
N LYS A 128 -20.35 22.57 4.16
CA LYS A 128 -21.41 21.53 4.04
C LYS A 128 -21.62 20.73 5.34
N ASN A 129 -22.88 20.70 5.80
CA ASN A 129 -23.41 19.88 6.90
C ASN A 129 -23.82 18.47 6.43
N THR A 130 -22.93 17.71 5.79
CA THR A 130 -23.23 16.30 5.48
C THR A 130 -22.13 15.41 6.00
N CYS A 131 -22.33 14.97 7.25
CA CYS A 131 -21.87 13.69 7.74
C CYS A 131 -22.71 12.62 7.00
N THR A 132 -22.08 11.88 6.09
CA THR A 132 -22.68 10.71 5.46
C THR A 132 -21.60 9.64 5.32
N ASP A 133 -21.57 8.72 6.29
CA ASP A 133 -21.31 7.27 6.28
C ASP A 133 -20.24 6.61 5.39
N PHE A 134 -19.55 7.30 4.48
CA PHE A 134 -18.30 6.88 3.85
C PHE A 134 -17.47 8.14 3.58
N ILE A 135 -16.59 8.50 4.51
CA ILE A 135 -15.79 9.72 4.41
C ILE A 135 -14.62 9.47 3.45
N CYS A 136 -14.84 9.63 2.15
CA CYS A 136 -13.73 10.02 1.25
C CYS A 136 -13.34 11.45 1.66
N SER A 137 -12.08 11.69 2.03
CA SER A 137 -11.66 13.06 2.33
C SER A 137 -11.63 13.88 1.05
N GLU A 138 -11.94 15.18 1.18
CA GLU A 138 -11.73 16.17 0.11
C GLU A 138 -10.30 16.11 -0.45
N PHE A 139 -9.30 15.72 0.36
CA PHE A 139 -7.94 15.47 -0.11
C PHE A 139 -7.84 14.27 -1.05
N MET A 140 -8.46 13.14 -0.71
CA MET A 140 -8.49 11.99 -1.62
C MET A 140 -9.17 12.35 -2.94
N GLU A 141 -10.32 13.03 -2.91
CA GLU A 141 -11.00 13.48 -4.13
C GLU A 141 -10.10 14.40 -4.98
N ARG A 142 -9.43 15.36 -4.33
CA ARG A 142 -8.58 16.34 -5.03
C ARG A 142 -7.31 15.73 -5.59
N GLU A 143 -6.68 14.80 -4.88
CA GLU A 143 -5.52 14.04 -5.36
C GLU A 143 -5.92 12.89 -6.30
N ASN A 144 -7.22 12.76 -6.61
CA ASN A 144 -7.79 11.70 -7.43
C ASN A 144 -7.41 10.31 -6.90
N LEU A 145 -7.62 10.06 -5.62
CA LEU A 145 -7.38 8.80 -4.93
C LEU A 145 -8.72 8.14 -4.58
N GLU A 146 -8.86 6.88 -4.97
CA GLU A 146 -10.05 6.08 -4.74
C GLU A 146 -9.74 4.94 -3.76
N PRO A 147 -10.57 4.74 -2.73
CA PRO A 147 -10.46 3.57 -1.88
C PRO A 147 -10.86 2.32 -2.66
N LEU A 148 -10.10 1.24 -2.48
CA LEU A 148 -10.41 -0.07 -3.05
C LEU A 148 -11.31 -0.81 -2.07
N CYS A 149 -12.61 -0.81 -2.31
CA CYS A 149 -13.57 -1.58 -1.51
C CYS A 149 -13.97 -2.86 -2.25
N PRO A 150 -14.13 -4.01 -1.56
CA PRO A 150 -14.87 -5.14 -2.12
C PRO A 150 -16.28 -4.70 -2.56
N PRO A 151 -16.85 -5.26 -3.65
CA PRO A 151 -16.28 -6.26 -4.56
C PRO A 151 -15.32 -5.62 -5.59
N ASN A 152 -13.99 -5.72 -5.39
CA ASN A 152 -12.99 -5.21 -6.35
C ASN A 152 -11.97 -6.31 -6.70
N PRO A 153 -11.69 -6.55 -7.99
CA PRO A 153 -10.73 -7.55 -8.47
C PRO A 153 -9.33 -7.50 -7.86
N PHE A 154 -8.90 -6.33 -7.36
CA PHE A 154 -7.64 -6.19 -6.64
C PHE A 154 -7.59 -7.06 -5.37
N TRP A 155 -8.72 -7.26 -4.71
CA TRP A 155 -8.81 -8.08 -3.50
C TRP A 155 -8.79 -9.58 -3.78
N PHE A 156 -8.72 -9.99 -5.06
CA PHE A 156 -8.63 -11.40 -5.40
C PHE A 156 -7.21 -11.87 -5.30
N GLY A 157 -7.01 -12.96 -4.57
CA GLY A 157 -5.70 -13.49 -4.25
C GLY A 157 -5.48 -13.55 -2.76
N TRP A 158 -4.83 -14.62 -2.34
CA TRP A 158 -4.36 -14.80 -0.97
C TRP A 158 -3.10 -13.95 -0.71
N GLY A 159 -2.91 -13.56 0.55
CA GLY A 159 -1.66 -12.96 1.05
C GLY A 159 -1.74 -11.51 1.49
N LEU A 160 -2.83 -10.78 1.18
CA LEU A 160 -3.06 -9.44 1.74
C LEU A 160 -3.43 -9.48 3.24
N ASP A 161 -4.03 -10.58 3.68
CA ASP A 161 -4.40 -10.83 5.07
C ASP A 161 -3.92 -12.21 5.53
N GLY A 162 -3.67 -12.32 6.84
CA GLY A 162 -3.28 -13.58 7.48
C GLY A 162 -3.51 -13.57 8.99
N PRO A 163 -3.15 -14.66 9.69
CA PRO A 163 -3.29 -14.73 11.14
C PRO A 163 -2.46 -13.66 11.87
N GLU A 164 -1.31 -13.29 11.32
CA GLU A 164 -0.34 -12.38 11.94
C GLU A 164 -0.26 -10.99 11.29
N TRP A 165 -0.99 -10.75 10.20
CA TRP A 165 -1.01 -9.46 9.52
C TRP A 165 -2.38 -9.18 8.91
N GLN A 166 -2.67 -7.91 8.65
CA GLN A 166 -3.90 -7.50 8.01
C GLN A 166 -3.67 -6.22 7.22
N THR A 167 -4.25 -6.14 6.02
CA THR A 167 -4.35 -4.90 5.25
C THR A 167 -5.58 -4.14 5.73
N ILE A 168 -5.37 -2.94 6.27
CA ILE A 168 -6.44 -2.10 6.84
C ILE A 168 -7.15 -1.31 5.75
N SER A 169 -6.38 -0.73 4.84
CA SER A 169 -6.91 0.06 3.74
C SER A 169 -5.97 0.00 2.54
N ALA A 170 -6.56 0.15 1.36
CA ALA A 170 -5.87 0.18 0.10
C ALA A 170 -6.49 1.29 -0.77
N THR A 171 -5.65 2.12 -1.38
CA THR A 171 -6.08 3.18 -2.29
C THR A 171 -5.33 3.08 -3.60
N SER A 172 -5.99 3.50 -4.68
CA SER A 172 -5.34 3.69 -5.98
C SER A 172 -5.75 5.01 -6.60
N PRO A 173 -4.97 5.52 -7.56
CA PRO A 173 -5.41 6.64 -8.36
C PRO A 173 -6.71 6.33 -9.10
N GLY A 174 -7.61 7.31 -9.14
CA GLY A 174 -8.78 7.30 -9.98
C GLY A 174 -8.43 7.49 -11.45
N GLN A 175 -9.46 7.40 -12.29
CA GLN A 175 -9.30 7.50 -13.74
C GLN A 175 -8.92 8.92 -14.19
N VAL A 176 -8.16 9.02 -15.27
CA VAL A 176 -7.88 10.28 -15.99
C VAL A 176 -8.52 10.19 -17.36
N ASP A 177 -9.42 11.13 -17.68
CA ASP A 177 -10.23 11.10 -18.92
C ASP A 177 -10.97 9.76 -19.13
N GLY A 178 -11.42 9.13 -18.03
CA GLY A 178 -12.11 7.83 -18.04
C GLY A 178 -11.20 6.62 -18.29
N GLN A 179 -9.88 6.76 -18.12
CA GLN A 179 -8.92 5.67 -18.26
C GLN A 179 -8.09 5.46 -17.00
N ASP A 180 -7.84 4.20 -16.66
CA ASP A 180 -6.91 3.77 -15.62
C ASP A 180 -5.45 3.93 -16.09
N VAL A 181 -4.84 5.06 -15.72
CA VAL A 181 -3.49 5.42 -16.18
C VAL A 181 -2.39 4.92 -15.25
N TYR A 182 -2.64 4.91 -13.94
CA TYR A 182 -1.62 4.69 -12.93
C TYR A 182 -1.89 3.40 -12.16
N ALA A 183 -0.99 2.43 -12.26
CA ALA A 183 -1.10 1.18 -11.49
C ALA A 183 -0.59 1.31 -10.05
N ASN A 184 -0.34 2.53 -9.58
CA ASN A 184 0.09 2.81 -8.22
C ASN A 184 -0.92 2.31 -7.21
N LEU A 185 -0.40 1.75 -6.13
CA LEU A 185 -1.18 1.31 -5.01
C LEU A 185 -0.55 1.81 -3.71
N THR A 186 -1.39 2.32 -2.83
CA THR A 186 -0.99 2.68 -1.46
C THR A 186 -1.72 1.77 -0.48
N LEU A 187 -0.97 1.19 0.46
CA LEU A 187 -1.48 0.23 1.44
C LEU A 187 -1.16 0.63 2.88
N GLN A 188 -2.11 0.39 3.77
CA GLN A 188 -1.87 0.33 5.21
C GLN A 188 -1.95 -1.11 5.70
N THR A 189 -0.91 -1.55 6.42
CA THR A 189 -0.86 -2.91 6.96
C THR A 189 -0.48 -2.90 8.43
N VAL A 190 -1.10 -3.78 9.21
CA VAL A 190 -0.79 -4.00 10.62
C VAL A 190 -0.26 -5.41 10.81
N HIS A 191 0.65 -5.58 11.76
CA HIS A 191 1.31 -6.84 12.03
C HIS A 191 1.37 -7.17 13.52
N SER A 192 1.42 -8.45 13.85
CA SER A 192 1.43 -8.99 15.22
C SER A 192 2.84 -9.19 15.81
N PHE A 193 3.88 -8.58 15.21
CA PHE A 193 5.27 -8.72 15.65
C PHE A 193 5.85 -7.42 16.23
N TYR A 194 7.10 -7.49 16.70
CA TYR A 194 7.93 -6.33 17.04
C TYR A 194 8.94 -6.07 15.91
N GLY A 195 9.06 -4.80 15.50
CA GLY A 195 9.97 -4.44 14.41
C GLY A 195 11.44 -4.67 14.75
N VAL A 196 12.22 -5.02 13.74
CA VAL A 196 13.69 -5.08 13.83
C VAL A 196 14.27 -4.07 12.84
N GLU A 197 15.04 -3.11 13.37
CA GLU A 197 15.62 -2.02 12.58
C GLU A 197 16.51 -2.58 11.47
N GLY A 198 16.38 -2.03 10.25
CA GLY A 198 17.14 -2.49 9.09
C GLY A 198 16.82 -3.90 8.58
N ALA A 199 15.93 -4.66 9.20
CA ALA A 199 15.49 -5.99 8.74
C ALA A 199 14.08 -5.93 8.12
N MET A 200 13.69 -6.91 7.31
CA MET A 200 12.33 -7.06 6.77
C MET A 200 11.70 -8.33 7.31
N HIS A 201 10.43 -8.26 7.72
CA HIS A 201 9.69 -9.46 8.12
C HIS A 201 9.05 -10.12 6.91
N TYR A 202 8.92 -11.44 6.97
CA TYR A 202 8.36 -12.22 5.87
C TYR A 202 6.91 -11.83 5.57
N HIS A 203 6.10 -11.49 6.57
CA HIS A 203 4.72 -11.02 6.33
C HIS A 203 4.64 -9.69 5.58
N GLU A 204 5.61 -8.80 5.75
CA GLU A 204 5.67 -7.56 4.95
C GLU A 204 6.03 -7.86 3.49
N LEU A 205 6.96 -8.81 3.27
CA LEU A 205 7.30 -9.27 1.92
C LEU A 205 6.09 -9.92 1.23
N VAL A 206 5.34 -10.75 1.95
CA VAL A 206 4.13 -11.43 1.44
C VAL A 206 3.10 -10.40 0.98
N VAL A 207 2.82 -9.37 1.78
CA VAL A 207 1.83 -8.35 1.39
C VAL A 207 2.29 -7.58 0.16
N ILE A 208 3.57 -7.15 0.10
CA ILE A 208 4.12 -6.45 -1.07
C ILE A 208 3.95 -7.29 -2.34
N ILE A 209 4.39 -8.55 -2.33
CA ILE A 209 4.33 -9.43 -3.51
C ILE A 209 2.88 -9.70 -3.92
N SER A 210 2.00 -9.95 -2.95
CA SER A 210 0.58 -10.23 -3.20
C SER A 210 -0.11 -9.00 -3.80
N ALA A 211 0.11 -7.82 -3.23
CA ALA A 211 -0.42 -6.57 -3.74
C ALA A 211 0.03 -6.27 -5.18
N MET A 212 1.33 -6.41 -5.45
CA MET A 212 1.88 -6.22 -6.80
C MET A 212 1.29 -7.21 -7.79
N ARG A 213 1.20 -8.50 -7.41
CA ARG A 213 0.61 -9.55 -8.27
C ARG A 213 -0.86 -9.28 -8.54
N ASN A 214 -1.65 -8.99 -7.51
CA ASN A 214 -3.08 -8.75 -7.65
C ASN A 214 -3.34 -7.56 -8.56
N ARG A 215 -2.60 -6.44 -8.38
CA ARG A 215 -2.65 -5.29 -9.29
C ARG A 215 -2.25 -5.66 -10.72
N ALA A 216 -1.26 -6.52 -10.91
CA ALA A 216 -0.80 -6.96 -12.23
C ALA A 216 -1.78 -7.91 -12.96
N ARG A 217 -2.68 -8.55 -12.22
CA ARG A 217 -3.74 -9.47 -12.70
C ARG A 217 -5.13 -8.84 -12.68
N GLN A 218 -5.27 -7.63 -12.17
CA GLN A 218 -6.54 -6.94 -12.08
C GLN A 218 -7.18 -6.82 -13.46
N PHE A 219 -8.36 -7.41 -13.61
CA PHE A 219 -9.15 -7.44 -14.83
C PHE A 219 -10.25 -6.37 -14.77
N LYS A 220 -10.79 -6.01 -15.94
CA LYS A 220 -11.89 -5.05 -16.04
C LYS A 220 -13.21 -5.69 -15.61
N VAL A 221 -13.94 -5.02 -14.73
CA VAL A 221 -15.22 -5.54 -14.20
C VAL A 221 -16.29 -5.61 -15.28
N ASP A 222 -16.25 -4.77 -16.32
CA ASP A 222 -17.21 -4.80 -17.44
C ASP A 222 -17.30 -6.17 -18.16
N ASP A 223 -16.29 -7.03 -18.02
CA ASP A 223 -16.27 -8.37 -18.62
C ASP A 223 -17.03 -9.42 -17.79
N MET A 224 -17.46 -9.09 -16.56
CA MET A 224 -18.19 -10.00 -15.68
C MET A 224 -19.26 -9.27 -14.84
N ASP A 225 -20.51 -9.74 -14.87
CA ASP A 225 -21.61 -9.25 -14.02
C ASP A 225 -21.39 -9.67 -12.54
N MET A 226 -20.35 -9.14 -11.89
CA MET A 226 -19.87 -9.60 -10.56
C MET A 226 -20.22 -8.57 -9.49
N ASP A 227 -21.50 -8.46 -9.16
CA ASP A 227 -21.97 -7.64 -8.02
C ASP A 227 -21.94 -8.43 -6.69
N ASP A 228 -21.51 -9.70 -6.70
CA ASP A 228 -21.53 -10.61 -5.54
C ASP A 228 -20.10 -11.06 -5.12
N ASP A 229 -19.73 -10.76 -3.86
CA ASP A 229 -18.47 -11.20 -3.24
C ASP A 229 -18.30 -12.73 -3.24
N ASP A 230 -19.38 -13.49 -3.15
CA ASP A 230 -19.33 -14.96 -3.14
C ASP A 230 -19.06 -15.52 -4.54
N GLU A 231 -19.66 -14.94 -5.59
CA GLU A 231 -19.33 -15.31 -6.99
C GLU A 231 -17.87 -14.96 -7.31
N MET A 232 -17.37 -13.84 -6.79
CA MET A 232 -15.97 -13.45 -6.91
C MET A 232 -15.00 -14.46 -6.28
N ARG A 233 -15.33 -14.99 -5.09
CA ARG A 233 -14.53 -16.03 -4.44
C ARG A 233 -14.59 -17.35 -5.20
N GLU A 234 -15.78 -17.76 -5.65
CA GLU A 234 -15.92 -18.98 -6.45
C GLU A 234 -15.13 -18.91 -7.76
N LEU A 235 -15.12 -17.74 -8.42
CA LEU A 235 -14.30 -17.52 -9.59
C LEU A 235 -12.82 -17.70 -9.24
N GLU A 236 -12.31 -17.06 -8.19
CA GLU A 236 -10.91 -17.17 -7.77
C GLU A 236 -10.48 -18.63 -7.54
N ASP A 237 -11.33 -19.42 -6.90
CA ASP A 237 -11.06 -20.82 -6.57
C ASP A 237 -11.07 -21.76 -7.80
N THR A 238 -11.81 -21.39 -8.85
CA THR A 238 -12.07 -22.27 -10.00
C THR A 238 -11.27 -21.91 -11.26
N ILE A 239 -10.92 -20.65 -11.43
CA ILE A 239 -10.25 -20.14 -12.62
C ILE A 239 -8.78 -20.60 -12.70
N THR A 240 -8.37 -21.07 -13.87
CA THR A 240 -6.98 -21.48 -14.13
C THR A 240 -6.11 -20.30 -14.53
N GLU A 241 -4.78 -20.42 -14.38
CA GLU A 241 -3.83 -19.37 -14.86
C GLU A 241 -4.00 -19.04 -16.35
N LYS A 242 -4.40 -20.02 -17.16
CA LYS A 242 -4.59 -19.82 -18.59
C LYS A 242 -5.86 -19.03 -18.88
N GLU A 243 -6.95 -19.32 -18.17
CA GLU A 243 -8.21 -18.58 -18.28
C GLU A 243 -8.05 -17.15 -17.76
N TRP A 244 -7.24 -16.96 -16.72
CA TRP A 244 -6.85 -15.63 -16.22
C TRP A 244 -6.20 -14.74 -17.28
N ASP A 245 -5.47 -15.31 -18.23
CA ASP A 245 -4.82 -14.54 -19.29
C ASP A 245 -5.78 -14.15 -20.43
N GLU A 246 -7.02 -14.67 -20.44
CA GLU A 246 -8.03 -14.35 -21.44
C GLU A 246 -8.81 -13.06 -21.13
N TYR A 247 -8.80 -12.60 -19.88
CA TYR A 247 -9.47 -11.38 -19.44
C TYR A 247 -8.70 -10.11 -19.81
N ASP A 248 -9.44 -9.04 -20.17
CA ASP A 248 -8.85 -7.74 -20.36
C ASP A 248 -8.39 -7.16 -19.02
N ARG A 249 -7.13 -6.73 -18.99
CA ARG A 249 -6.52 -6.14 -17.79
C ARG A 249 -6.87 -4.67 -17.66
N VAL A 250 -6.98 -4.19 -16.43
CA VAL A 250 -7.11 -2.75 -16.14
C VAL A 250 -5.86 -2.01 -16.60
N PHE A 251 -4.67 -2.58 -16.35
CA PHE A 251 -3.38 -1.96 -16.68
C PHE A 251 -2.58 -2.77 -17.72
N PRO A 252 -3.05 -2.91 -18.97
CA PRO A 252 -2.47 -3.84 -19.94
C PRO A 252 -1.08 -3.42 -20.41
N LYS A 253 -0.64 -2.18 -20.18
CA LYS A 253 0.69 -1.65 -20.56
C LYS A 253 1.68 -1.54 -19.42
N GLU A 254 1.22 -1.56 -18.17
CA GLU A 254 2.07 -1.40 -16.98
C GLU A 254 3.17 -2.47 -16.86
N ALA A 255 4.35 -2.10 -16.41
CA ALA A 255 5.48 -3.01 -16.22
C ALA A 255 6.11 -2.95 -14.83
N ARG A 256 5.81 -1.92 -14.02
CA ARG A 256 6.40 -1.69 -12.69
C ARG A 256 5.52 -2.10 -11.53
N PHE A 257 4.20 -1.89 -11.63
CA PHE A 257 3.22 -2.17 -10.55
C PHE A 257 3.66 -1.60 -9.19
N PRO A 258 3.87 -0.28 -9.08
CA PRO A 258 4.43 0.32 -7.87
C PRO A 258 3.48 0.21 -6.68
N VAL A 259 4.02 -0.20 -5.52
CA VAL A 259 3.31 -0.29 -4.25
C VAL A 259 4.03 0.55 -3.20
N LEU A 260 3.31 1.50 -2.61
CA LEU A 260 3.67 2.20 -1.37
C LEU A 260 2.94 1.52 -0.21
N MET A 261 3.66 1.05 0.80
CA MET A 261 3.06 0.38 1.96
C MET A 261 3.57 1.01 3.25
N THR A 262 2.65 1.44 4.11
CA THR A 262 2.94 1.74 5.51
C THR A 262 2.65 0.50 6.35
N SER A 263 3.68 -0.04 7.00
CA SER A 263 3.64 -1.23 7.85
C SER A 263 3.69 -0.81 9.31
N TYR A 264 2.69 -1.19 10.11
CA TYR A 264 2.59 -0.89 11.54
C TYR A 264 2.71 -2.15 12.39
N PHE A 265 3.38 -2.05 13.52
CA PHE A 265 3.66 -3.17 14.42
C PHE A 265 3.86 -2.69 15.86
N GLY A 266 3.91 -3.62 16.81
CA GLY A 266 4.10 -3.27 18.22
C GLY A 266 5.51 -2.76 18.53
N PRO A 267 5.71 -2.06 19.67
CA PRO A 267 4.69 -1.56 20.61
C PRO A 267 3.86 -0.35 20.16
N GLN A 268 4.28 0.44 19.19
CA GLN A 268 3.51 1.46 18.45
C GLN A 268 4.51 2.05 17.44
N HIS A 269 4.89 1.24 16.47
CA HIS A 269 5.91 1.57 15.50
C HIS A 269 5.38 1.38 14.09
N GLY A 270 6.03 2.03 13.14
CA GLY A 270 5.78 1.76 11.74
C GLY A 270 6.97 2.06 10.86
N ARG A 271 6.89 1.62 9.61
CA ARG A 271 7.86 1.93 8.56
C ARG A 271 7.20 1.95 7.20
N VAL A 272 7.92 2.49 6.24
CA VAL A 272 7.47 2.69 4.88
C VAL A 272 8.26 1.79 3.95
N PHE A 273 7.54 1.16 3.03
CA PHE A 273 8.09 0.44 1.90
C PHE A 273 7.59 1.08 0.60
N TYR A 274 8.49 1.19 -0.36
CA TYR A 274 8.11 1.37 -1.77
C TYR A 274 8.71 0.25 -2.58
N ALA A 275 7.89 -0.47 -3.32
CA ALA A 275 8.31 -1.60 -4.13
C ALA A 275 7.85 -1.43 -5.57
N CYS A 276 8.70 -1.81 -6.53
CA CYS A 276 8.33 -1.86 -7.93
C CYS A 276 9.22 -2.86 -8.70
N MET A 277 8.73 -3.34 -9.83
CA MET A 277 9.53 -4.10 -10.78
C MET A 277 10.45 -3.17 -11.57
N ASP A 278 11.70 -3.60 -11.75
CA ASP A 278 12.64 -3.05 -12.73
C ASP A 278 13.07 -4.20 -13.66
N GLY A 279 12.31 -4.37 -14.74
CA GLY A 279 12.40 -5.56 -15.59
C GLY A 279 12.02 -6.84 -14.85
N GLN A 280 13.00 -7.71 -14.58
CA GLN A 280 12.82 -8.97 -13.82
C GLN A 280 13.13 -8.82 -12.33
N GLN A 281 13.75 -7.72 -11.93
CA GLN A 281 14.15 -7.52 -10.55
C GLN A 281 13.02 -6.85 -9.77
N LEU A 282 12.75 -7.33 -8.55
CA LEU A 282 11.89 -6.62 -7.62
C LEU A 282 12.75 -5.73 -6.73
N ILE A 283 12.56 -4.41 -6.82
CA ILE A 283 13.26 -3.45 -5.96
C ILE A 283 12.35 -3.06 -4.81
N ILE A 284 12.84 -3.16 -3.58
CA ILE A 284 12.15 -2.71 -2.36
C ILE A 284 13.00 -1.67 -1.63
N ARG A 285 12.45 -0.47 -1.52
CA ARG A 285 12.99 0.63 -0.71
C ARG A 285 12.33 0.60 0.65
N GLN A 286 13.13 0.55 1.71
CA GLN A 286 12.67 0.43 3.09
C GLN A 286 13.17 1.61 3.92
N SER A 287 12.28 2.23 4.69
CA SER A 287 12.65 3.26 5.66
C SER A 287 13.27 2.69 6.94
N LYS A 288 13.82 3.58 7.76
CA LYS A 288 14.00 3.31 9.20
C LYS A 288 12.67 3.01 9.90
N ILE A 289 12.71 2.46 11.11
CA ILE A 289 11.53 2.39 11.97
C ILE A 289 11.24 3.76 12.57
N TYR A 290 9.96 4.13 12.54
CA TYR A 290 9.42 5.32 13.16
C TYR A 290 8.62 4.96 14.40
N SER A 291 8.73 5.76 15.44
CA SER A 291 7.99 5.59 16.69
C SER A 291 6.73 6.46 16.71
N PHE A 292 5.64 5.84 17.12
CA PHE A 292 4.35 6.45 17.42
C PHE A 292 4.02 6.31 18.91
N GLU A 293 4.96 5.91 19.77
CA GLU A 293 4.65 5.73 21.20
C GLU A 293 4.20 7.02 21.89
N ARG A 294 4.69 8.16 21.40
CA ARG A 294 4.41 9.51 21.95
C ARG A 294 3.93 10.43 20.86
N PHE A 295 2.85 11.17 21.15
CA PHE A 295 2.22 12.05 20.17
C PHE A 295 3.17 13.13 19.67
N GLU A 296 3.93 13.76 20.57
CA GLU A 296 4.82 14.89 20.25
C GLU A 296 5.91 14.55 19.24
N SER A 297 6.37 13.30 19.22
CA SER A 297 7.43 12.82 18.32
C SER A 297 6.92 11.96 17.17
N ALA A 298 5.63 11.61 17.17
CA ALA A 298 5.06 10.73 16.18
C ALA A 298 5.08 11.40 14.80
N PRO A 299 5.55 10.71 13.73
CA PRO A 299 5.62 11.29 12.39
C PRO A 299 4.27 11.21 11.66
N ILE A 300 3.21 11.71 12.32
CA ILE A 300 1.84 11.72 11.80
C ILE A 300 1.79 12.43 10.46
N GLU A 301 2.35 13.64 10.38
CA GLU A 301 2.35 14.43 9.14
C GLU A 301 3.06 13.70 8.00
N LEU A 302 4.18 13.02 8.26
CA LEU A 302 4.91 12.25 7.24
C LEU A 302 4.05 11.12 6.69
N PHE A 303 3.50 10.28 7.58
CA PHE A 303 2.72 9.11 7.16
C PHE A 303 1.42 9.52 6.47
N THR A 304 0.70 10.52 7.00
CA THR A 304 -0.51 11.02 6.33
C THR A 304 -0.20 11.57 4.93
N ARG A 305 0.89 12.33 4.76
CA ARG A 305 1.29 12.83 3.44
C ARG A 305 1.62 11.71 2.46
N LEU A 306 2.30 10.67 2.92
CA LEU A 306 2.62 9.49 2.12
C LEU A 306 1.35 8.74 1.71
N LEU A 307 0.40 8.61 2.61
CA LEU A 307 -0.85 7.92 2.32
C LEU A 307 -1.75 8.68 1.32
N LEU A 308 -1.67 10.01 1.35
CA LEU A 308 -2.32 10.92 0.40
C LEU A 308 -1.41 11.28 -0.79
N SER A 309 -0.46 10.42 -1.14
CA SER A 309 0.45 10.69 -2.26
C SER A 309 -0.28 10.67 -3.60
N ARG A 310 0.04 11.64 -4.45
CA ARG A 310 -0.41 11.66 -5.84
C ARG A 310 0.52 10.80 -6.71
N PRO A 311 -0.01 10.01 -7.66
CA PRO A 311 0.83 9.27 -8.60
C PRO A 311 1.58 10.18 -9.57
N LEU A 312 2.71 9.68 -10.08
CA LEU A 312 3.44 10.26 -11.21
C LEU A 312 3.39 9.30 -12.39
N ALA A 313 3.39 9.87 -13.60
CA ALA A 313 3.43 9.09 -14.82
C ALA A 313 4.78 8.38 -14.98
N ASP A 314 4.71 7.12 -15.36
CA ASP A 314 5.91 6.35 -15.64
C ASP A 314 6.62 6.89 -16.90
N PRO A 315 7.89 7.29 -16.81
CA PRO A 315 8.68 7.69 -17.98
C PRO A 315 8.76 6.64 -19.08
N LEU A 316 8.62 5.34 -18.76
CA LEU A 316 8.61 4.27 -19.77
C LEU A 316 7.27 4.15 -20.51
N LEU A 317 6.15 4.52 -19.88
CA LEU A 317 4.83 4.47 -20.50
C LEU A 317 4.51 5.71 -21.34
N SER A 318 5.26 6.79 -21.13
CA SER A 318 5.12 8.07 -21.85
C SER A 318 5.96 8.16 -23.13
N LEU A 319 6.76 7.13 -23.46
CA LEU A 319 7.49 7.05 -24.73
C LEU A 319 6.56 6.48 -25.82
N PRO A 320 6.41 7.16 -26.98
CA PRO A 320 5.51 6.74 -28.06
C PRO A 320 5.90 5.43 -28.75
#